data_AF-A0AAE0U018-F1
#
_entry.id   AF-A0AAE0U018-F1
#
_cell.length_a   1.000
_cell.length_b   1.000
_cell.length_c   1.000
_cell.angle_alpha   90.00
_cell.angle_beta   90.00
_cell.angle_gamma   90.00
#
_symmetry.space_group_name_H-M   'P 1'
#
loop_
_entity.id
_entity.type
_entity.pdbx_description
1 polymer ?
#
loop_
_entity_poly.entity_id
_entity_poly.type
_entity_poly.pdbx_seq_one_letter_code
_entity_poly.pdbx_strand_id
1 'polypeptide(L)'
;MRLEHVFDFSVKTKTGRLLSQAHYRWSKLLVNNHLTNDFEYIRENSNGIMPTKQFLKPSDDFAPRPTKPARANTVGFQLWYYATMQHPGPLTIHMSKVPSGVGDIHNYRGDGEWFKLPRDTPPGQYPVRVEHIAIYGAQSGDTEFYFECA
;
A
#
# COMPACT_ATOMS: atom_id res chain seq x y z
N MET A 1 -10.33 -12.68 -27.66
CA MET A 1 -11.41 -11.77 -27.23
C MET A 1 -10.74 -10.59 -26.55
N ARG A 2 -10.82 -9.40 -27.18
CA ARG A 2 -10.06 -8.20 -26.81
C ARG A 2 -10.95 -7.35 -25.92
N LEU A 3 -10.53 -7.06 -24.69
CA LEU A 3 -11.24 -6.16 -23.79
C LEU A 3 -10.29 -5.04 -23.41
N GLU A 4 -10.58 -3.88 -24.00
CA GLU A 4 -9.99 -2.58 -23.70
C GLU A 4 -10.54 -2.15 -22.32
N HIS A 5 -9.72 -2.13 -21.28
CA HIS A 5 -10.09 -1.51 -20.00
C HIS A 5 -8.97 -0.58 -19.55
N VAL A 6 -9.20 0.71 -19.77
CA VAL A 6 -8.47 1.81 -19.16
C VAL A 6 -8.76 1.76 -17.66
N PHE A 7 -7.71 1.67 -16.83
CA PHE A 7 -7.84 1.81 -15.39
C PHE A 7 -8.11 3.28 -15.07
N ASP A 8 -9.32 3.60 -14.62
CA ASP A 8 -9.69 4.97 -14.23
C ASP A 8 -9.40 5.16 -12.73
N PHE A 9 -8.34 5.91 -12.41
CA PHE A 9 -7.94 6.20 -11.03
C PHE A 9 -8.61 7.50 -10.57
N SER A 10 -9.76 7.42 -9.93
CA SER A 10 -10.49 8.61 -9.42
C SER A 10 -10.03 8.99 -8.01
N VAL A 11 -9.16 10.00 -7.88
CA VAL A 11 -8.87 10.66 -6.60
C VAL A 11 -9.84 11.84 -6.41
N LYS A 12 -10.72 11.78 -5.39
CA LYS A 12 -11.59 12.91 -5.00
C LYS A 12 -10.90 13.74 -3.91
N THR A 13 -10.51 14.98 -4.21
CA THR A 13 -9.99 15.93 -3.21
C THR A 13 -11.08 16.92 -2.78
N LYS A 14 -11.39 17.01 -1.48
CA LYS A 14 -12.17 18.12 -0.90
C LYS A 14 -11.25 19.08 -0.15
N THR A 15 -11.34 20.36 -0.46
CA THR A 15 -10.59 21.46 0.16
C THR A 15 -11.19 21.84 1.52
N GLY A 16 -10.43 21.64 2.61
CA GLY A 16 -10.74 22.14 3.95
C GLY A 16 -9.44 22.30 4.74
N ARG A 17 -9.16 23.50 5.24
CA ARG A 17 -7.91 23.85 5.95
C ARG A 17 -7.98 23.33 7.38
N LEU A 18 -7.32 22.21 7.65
CA LEU A 18 -7.05 21.66 8.98
C LEU A 18 -5.60 21.97 9.37
N LEU A 19 -5.36 22.14 10.68
CA LEU A 19 -4.03 22.32 11.26
C LEU A 19 -3.09 21.23 10.67
N SER A 20 -2.02 21.67 10.00
CA SER A 20 -1.18 20.84 9.13
C SER A 20 -0.41 19.77 9.89
N GLN A 21 -1.07 18.65 10.19
CA GLN A 21 -0.41 17.37 10.34
C GLN A 21 -0.68 16.58 9.06
N ALA A 22 0.28 16.61 8.15
CA ALA A 22 0.15 16.04 6.81
C ALA A 22 0.51 14.54 6.77
N HIS A 23 0.45 13.86 7.91
CA HIS A 23 0.77 12.44 8.00
C HIS A 23 -0.49 11.58 7.91
N TYR A 24 -0.36 10.43 7.28
CA TYR A 24 -1.47 9.53 6.97
C TYR A 24 -0.95 8.11 6.87
N ARG A 25 -1.89 7.15 6.88
CA ARG A 25 -1.61 5.72 6.70
C ARG A 25 -2.73 5.09 5.91
N TRP A 26 -2.46 4.00 5.19
CA TRP A 26 -3.49 3.19 4.58
C TRP A 26 -3.91 2.09 5.54
N SER A 27 -5.20 2.02 5.81
CA SER A 27 -5.77 1.03 6.72
C SER A 27 -6.81 0.16 6.05
N LYS A 28 -7.39 0.59 4.93
CA LYS A 28 -8.48 -0.15 4.26
C LYS A 28 -8.09 -0.57 2.85
N LEU A 29 -8.52 -1.77 2.49
CA LEU A 29 -8.44 -2.30 1.15
C LEU A 29 -9.83 -2.22 0.49
N LEU A 30 -9.87 -1.95 -0.80
CA LEU A 30 -11.05 -2.17 -1.63
C LEU A 30 -10.84 -3.50 -2.35
N VAL A 31 -11.65 -4.51 -2.05
CA VAL A 31 -11.56 -5.85 -2.65
C VAL A 31 -12.77 -6.03 -3.56
N ASN A 32 -12.56 -6.16 -4.87
CA ASN A 32 -13.66 -6.29 -5.84
C ASN A 32 -14.74 -5.21 -5.65
N ASN A 33 -14.31 -3.95 -5.49
CA ASN A 33 -15.15 -2.77 -5.24
C ASN A 33 -15.89 -2.74 -3.89
N HIS A 34 -15.55 -3.64 -2.96
CA HIS A 34 -16.06 -3.62 -1.58
C HIS A 34 -14.98 -3.08 -0.63
N LEU A 35 -15.28 -1.99 0.08
CA LEU A 35 -14.38 -1.41 1.08
C LEU A 35 -14.37 -2.26 2.36
N THR A 36 -13.18 -2.57 2.86
CA THR A 36 -12.99 -3.45 4.02
C THR A 36 -12.90 -2.67 5.33
N ASN A 37 -12.89 -3.39 6.45
CA ASN A 37 -12.57 -2.77 7.73
C ASN A 37 -11.09 -2.37 7.81
N ASP A 38 -10.76 -1.50 8.77
CA ASP A 38 -9.36 -1.14 9.04
C ASP A 38 -8.55 -2.39 9.40
N PHE A 39 -7.40 -2.55 8.73
CA PHE A 39 -6.43 -3.62 8.92
C PHE A 39 -6.98 -5.04 8.76
N GLU A 40 -8.12 -5.20 8.07
CA GLU A 40 -8.69 -6.53 7.79
C GLU A 40 -7.76 -7.35 6.89
N TYR A 41 -7.22 -6.71 5.85
CA TYR A 41 -6.26 -7.30 4.91
C TYR A 41 -4.91 -6.60 4.91
N ILE A 42 -4.83 -5.38 5.47
CA ILE A 42 -3.58 -4.60 5.53
C ILE A 42 -2.86 -4.91 6.83
N ARG A 43 -1.55 -5.15 6.74
CA ARG A 43 -0.66 -5.35 7.88
C ARG A 43 -0.34 -3.99 8.50
N GLU A 44 -0.73 -3.81 9.75
CA GLU A 44 -0.62 -2.55 10.46
C GLU A 44 0.81 -2.27 10.92
N ASN A 45 1.58 -1.39 10.25
CA ASN A 45 2.93 -1.01 10.67
C ASN A 45 2.98 -0.33 12.06
N SER A 46 4.17 -0.29 12.65
CA SER A 46 4.38 0.08 14.06
C SER A 46 4.49 1.60 14.32
N ASN A 47 4.68 2.40 13.27
CA ASN A 47 4.88 3.86 13.34
C ASN A 47 3.56 4.66 13.32
N GLY A 48 2.40 3.98 13.33
CA GLY A 48 1.09 4.62 13.35
C GLY A 48 0.85 5.41 12.06
N ILE A 49 0.65 6.73 12.18
CA ILE A 49 0.54 7.62 11.02
C ILE A 49 1.86 8.27 10.63
N MET A 50 2.94 8.06 11.38
CA MET A 50 4.21 8.73 11.14
C MET A 50 4.92 8.14 9.91
N PRO A 51 5.58 8.96 9.08
CA PRO A 51 6.43 8.45 8.01
C PRO A 51 7.69 7.78 8.56
N THR A 52 8.32 6.94 7.75
CA THR A 52 9.73 6.59 7.94
C THR A 52 10.61 7.60 7.19
N LYS A 53 11.82 7.84 7.72
CA LYS A 53 12.84 8.69 7.08
C LYS A 53 13.86 7.90 6.26
N GLN A 54 13.71 6.57 6.24
CA GLN A 54 14.56 5.64 5.52
C GLN A 54 13.70 4.82 4.59
N PHE A 55 14.26 4.48 3.43
CA PHE A 55 13.65 3.51 2.55
C PHE A 55 13.71 2.13 3.20
N LEU A 56 12.57 1.64 3.69
CA LEU A 56 12.49 0.33 4.30
C LEU A 56 12.13 -0.71 3.24
N LYS A 57 12.80 -1.86 3.31
CA LYS A 57 12.28 -3.04 2.64
C LYS A 57 11.04 -3.49 3.41
N PRO A 58 10.05 -4.10 2.75
CA PRO A 58 8.85 -4.51 3.43
C PRO A 58 9.13 -5.42 4.63
N SER A 59 10.13 -6.31 4.52
CA SER A 59 10.61 -7.19 5.60
C SER A 59 10.98 -6.49 6.91
N ASP A 60 11.38 -5.21 6.84
CA ASP A 60 11.97 -4.44 7.92
C ASP A 60 10.91 -3.84 8.85
N ASP A 61 9.68 -3.66 8.37
CA ASP A 61 8.55 -3.11 9.15
C ASP A 61 7.22 -3.83 8.86
N PHE A 62 7.27 -5.07 8.34
CA PHE A 62 6.13 -5.97 8.40
C PHE A 62 5.83 -6.30 9.87
N ALA A 63 4.93 -5.50 10.43
CA ALA A 63 4.18 -5.80 11.63
C ALA A 63 3.32 -7.09 11.44
N PRO A 64 2.57 -7.58 12.45
CA PRO A 64 2.06 -8.94 12.43
C PRO A 64 1.20 -9.24 11.19
N ARG A 65 1.29 -10.51 10.77
CA ARG A 65 0.73 -11.06 9.53
C ARG A 65 -0.75 -10.70 9.39
N PRO A 66 -1.25 -10.45 8.16
CA PRO A 66 -2.66 -10.16 7.96
C PRO A 66 -3.41 -11.43 8.35
N THR A 67 -4.51 -11.24 9.08
CA THR A 67 -5.26 -12.38 9.64
C THR A 67 -5.93 -13.22 8.55
N LYS A 68 -6.14 -12.64 7.36
CA LYS A 68 -6.82 -13.27 6.22
C LYS A 68 -6.21 -12.82 4.88
N PRO A 69 -6.02 -13.74 3.91
CA PRO A 69 -5.77 -13.36 2.53
C PRO A 69 -7.06 -12.93 1.81
N ALA A 70 -6.98 -11.93 0.95
CA ALA A 70 -8.07 -11.55 0.05
C ALA A 70 -7.98 -12.33 -1.28
N ARG A 71 -9.13 -12.76 -1.81
CA ARG A 71 -9.25 -13.20 -3.21
C ARG A 71 -9.85 -12.07 -4.02
N ALA A 72 -9.06 -11.45 -4.88
CA ALA A 72 -9.45 -10.25 -5.61
C ALA A 72 -9.02 -10.29 -7.07
N ASN A 73 -9.87 -9.74 -7.94
CA ASN A 73 -9.52 -9.37 -9.32
C ASN A 73 -9.15 -7.88 -9.41
N THR A 74 -9.69 -7.06 -8.50
CA THR A 74 -9.37 -5.64 -8.37
C THR A 74 -9.07 -5.31 -6.93
N VAL A 75 -7.97 -4.58 -6.69
CA VAL A 75 -7.61 -4.04 -5.38
C VAL A 75 -7.50 -2.52 -5.46
N GLY A 76 -7.91 -1.84 -4.40
CA GLY A 76 -7.67 -0.42 -4.19
C GLY A 76 -7.28 -0.15 -2.75
N PHE A 77 -6.69 1.00 -2.48
CA PHE A 77 -6.27 1.39 -1.13
C PHE A 77 -6.98 2.66 -0.71
N GLN A 78 -7.37 2.74 0.55
CA GLN A 78 -7.95 3.95 1.13
C GLN A 78 -7.23 4.34 2.42
N LEU A 79 -6.94 5.63 2.52
CA LEU A 79 -6.35 6.23 3.71
C LEU A 79 -7.29 6.13 4.91
N TRP A 80 -6.69 5.99 6.08
CA TRP A 80 -7.39 5.98 7.35
C TRP A 80 -8.15 7.28 7.60
N TYR A 81 -9.28 7.18 8.30
CA TYR A 81 -10.11 8.32 8.73
C TYR A 81 -10.50 9.30 7.60
N TYR A 82 -10.67 8.80 6.37
CA TYR A 82 -10.98 9.62 5.19
C TYR A 82 -9.95 10.73 4.93
N ALA A 83 -8.70 10.52 5.36
CA ALA A 83 -7.61 11.44 5.12
C ALA A 83 -7.35 11.61 3.61
N THR A 84 -6.61 12.66 3.29
CA THR A 84 -6.15 12.96 1.94
C THR A 84 -4.62 12.99 1.93
N MET A 85 -4.01 12.60 0.81
CA MET A 85 -2.56 12.73 0.65
C MET A 85 -2.22 14.22 0.52
N GLN A 86 -1.52 14.77 1.51
CA GLN A 86 -1.22 16.21 1.60
C GLN A 86 0.20 16.57 1.13
N HIS A 87 1.09 15.58 0.99
CA HIS A 87 2.45 15.82 0.51
C HIS A 87 2.57 15.57 -1.00
N PRO A 88 3.38 16.36 -1.72
CA PRO A 88 3.72 16.05 -3.10
C PRO A 88 4.67 14.85 -3.14
N GLY A 89 4.44 13.96 -4.09
CA GLY A 89 5.24 12.75 -4.21
C GLY A 89 4.62 11.71 -5.14
N PRO A 90 5.42 10.79 -5.69
CA PRO A 90 4.89 9.66 -6.42
C PRO A 90 4.21 8.67 -5.47
N LEU A 91 3.05 8.18 -5.90
CA LEU A 91 2.44 6.97 -5.36
C LEU A 91 2.87 5.78 -6.22
N THR A 92 3.33 4.71 -5.58
CA THR A 92 3.72 3.48 -6.27
C THR A 92 3.01 2.28 -5.66
N ILE A 93 2.76 1.27 -6.49
CA ILE A 93 2.20 -0.01 -6.07
C ILE A 93 3.09 -1.10 -6.60
N HIS A 94 3.57 -1.95 -5.70
CA HIS A 94 4.44 -3.07 -6.00
C HIS A 94 3.83 -4.37 -5.46
N MET A 95 4.18 -5.48 -6.10
CA MET A 95 3.79 -6.82 -5.70
C MET A 95 5.04 -7.68 -5.55
N SER A 96 4.97 -8.71 -4.71
CA SER A 96 5.99 -9.74 -4.63
C SER A 96 5.33 -11.10 -4.66
N LYS A 97 5.85 -12.06 -5.42
CA LYS A 97 5.27 -13.41 -5.48
C LYS A 97 5.69 -14.18 -4.23
N VAL A 98 4.75 -14.78 -3.50
CA VAL A 98 5.08 -15.74 -2.43
C VAL A 98 5.87 -16.92 -3.06
N PRO A 99 7.12 -17.17 -2.64
CA PRO A 99 7.91 -18.29 -3.14
C PRO A 99 7.28 -19.64 -2.76
N SER A 100 7.41 -20.65 -3.62
CA SER A 100 6.81 -21.97 -3.38
C SER A 100 7.28 -22.64 -2.07
N GLY A 101 8.54 -22.40 -1.67
CA GLY A 101 9.12 -22.93 -0.43
C GLY A 101 8.64 -22.27 0.87
N VAL A 102 7.93 -21.13 0.79
CA VAL A 102 7.42 -20.39 1.97
C VAL A 102 6.03 -20.90 2.38
N GLY A 103 5.35 -21.67 1.52
CA GLY A 103 4.00 -22.16 1.75
C GLY A 103 2.96 -21.12 1.36
N ASP A 104 2.71 -20.14 2.24
CA ASP A 104 1.67 -19.13 2.06
C ASP A 104 2.08 -17.71 2.47
N ILE A 105 1.17 -16.77 2.23
CA ILE A 105 1.30 -15.34 2.49
C ILE A 105 1.41 -15.01 3.97
N HIS A 106 0.89 -15.86 4.86
CA HIS A 106 1.09 -15.67 6.28
C HIS A 106 2.57 -15.91 6.58
N ASN A 107 3.20 -16.92 5.99
CA ASN A 107 4.63 -17.20 6.20
C ASN A 107 5.58 -16.24 5.47
N TYR A 108 5.09 -15.49 4.49
CA TYR A 108 5.93 -14.61 3.68
C TYR A 108 6.09 -13.20 4.26
N ARG A 109 7.35 -12.82 4.51
CA ARG A 109 7.75 -11.48 4.98
C ARG A 109 8.10 -10.53 3.84
N GLY A 110 7.85 -10.88 2.58
CA GLY A 110 8.18 -10.00 1.45
C GLY A 110 9.68 -9.72 1.29
N ASP A 111 10.51 -10.68 1.66
CA ASP A 111 11.96 -10.70 1.55
C ASP A 111 12.48 -11.09 0.15
N GLY A 112 11.59 -11.51 -0.75
CA GLY A 112 11.90 -11.75 -2.16
C GLY A 112 11.77 -10.52 -3.04
N GLU A 113 11.80 -10.76 -4.35
CA GLU A 113 11.77 -9.71 -5.38
C GLU A 113 10.43 -8.97 -5.43
N TRP A 114 10.51 -7.64 -5.62
CA TRP A 114 9.35 -6.75 -5.78
C TRP A 114 9.31 -6.18 -7.19
N PHE A 115 8.13 -6.20 -7.80
CA PHE A 115 7.90 -5.68 -9.14
C PHE A 115 6.71 -4.74 -9.14
N LYS A 116 6.72 -3.74 -10.03
CA LYS A 116 5.56 -2.85 -10.23
C LYS A 116 4.36 -3.66 -10.70
N LEU A 117 3.16 -3.27 -10.29
CA LEU A 117 1.90 -3.91 -10.69
C LEU A 117 1.86 -4.14 -12.22
N PRO A 118 1.88 -5.40 -12.69
CA PRO A 118 1.84 -5.71 -14.12
C PRO A 118 0.41 -5.62 -14.64
N ARG A 119 0.24 -5.57 -15.97
CA ARG A 119 -1.09 -5.64 -16.60
C ARG A 119 -1.79 -6.97 -16.27
N ASP A 120 -1.03 -8.06 -16.30
CA ASP A 120 -1.51 -9.41 -16.06
C ASP A 120 -0.68 -10.05 -14.93
N THR A 121 -1.36 -10.49 -13.88
CA THR A 121 -0.72 -11.15 -12.74
C THR A 121 -1.09 -12.64 -12.74
N PRO A 122 -0.11 -13.55 -12.80
CA PRO A 122 -0.40 -14.98 -12.69
C PRO A 122 -1.14 -15.34 -11.40
N PRO A 123 -1.92 -16.43 -11.38
CA PRO A 123 -2.52 -16.90 -10.14
C PRO A 123 -1.47 -17.18 -9.06
N GLY A 124 -1.72 -16.69 -7.85
CA GLY A 124 -0.81 -16.88 -6.73
C GLY A 124 -1.15 -15.96 -5.57
N GLN A 125 -0.38 -16.11 -4.50
CA GLN A 125 -0.43 -15.20 -3.36
C GLN A 125 0.70 -14.17 -3.50
N TYR A 126 0.34 -12.92 -3.22
CA TYR A 126 1.23 -11.77 -3.35
C TYR A 126 0.93 -10.80 -2.21
N PRO A 127 1.90 -10.38 -1.40
CA PRO A 127 1.76 -9.10 -0.72
C PRO A 127 1.72 -7.98 -1.76
N VAL A 128 0.90 -6.96 -1.50
CA VAL A 128 0.80 -5.75 -2.31
C VAL A 128 1.20 -4.56 -1.45
N ARG A 129 2.30 -3.89 -1.82
CA ARG A 129 2.80 -2.69 -1.15
C ARG A 129 2.26 -1.46 -1.85
N VAL A 130 1.56 -0.62 -1.10
CA VAL A 130 1.30 0.77 -1.48
C VAL A 130 2.38 1.63 -0.83
N GLU A 131 2.96 2.56 -1.58
CA GLU A 131 3.98 3.46 -1.05
C GLU A 131 3.84 4.85 -1.66
N HIS A 132 3.79 5.86 -0.80
CA HIS A 132 3.93 7.26 -1.18
C HIS A 132 5.27 7.79 -0.67
N ILE A 133 6.01 8.40 -1.58
CA ILE A 133 7.31 9.02 -1.30
C ILE A 133 7.10 10.52 -1.28
N ALA A 134 6.91 11.09 -0.10
CA ALA A 134 6.74 12.52 0.08
C ALA A 134 8.10 13.23 -0.09
N ILE A 135 8.19 14.09 -1.11
CA ILE A 135 9.46 14.71 -1.55
C ILE A 135 9.60 16.19 -1.17
N TYR A 136 8.68 16.73 -0.38
CA TYR A 136 8.70 18.16 -0.01
C TYR A 136 9.99 18.56 0.75
N GLY A 137 10.61 17.63 1.49
CA GLY A 137 11.87 17.82 2.21
C GLY A 137 13.10 17.20 1.52
N ALA A 138 12.95 16.63 0.32
CA ALA A 138 14.00 15.82 -0.31
C ALA A 138 15.31 16.59 -0.56
N GLN A 139 15.23 17.89 -0.82
CA GLN A 139 16.40 18.77 -1.02
C GLN A 139 17.31 18.88 0.22
N SER A 140 16.78 18.56 1.41
CA SER A 140 17.49 18.57 2.69
C SER A 140 17.74 17.16 3.23
N GLY A 141 17.46 16.12 2.44
CA GLY A 141 17.54 14.73 2.89
C GLY A 141 16.35 14.27 3.73
N ASP A 142 15.30 15.09 3.85
CA ASP A 142 14.11 14.82 4.69
C ASP A 142 12.96 14.16 3.91
N THR A 143 13.29 13.26 2.97
CA THR A 143 12.27 12.45 2.27
C THR A 143 11.49 11.61 3.28
N GLU A 144 10.18 11.53 3.08
CA GLU A 144 9.28 10.77 3.93
C GLU A 144 8.64 9.63 3.15
N PHE A 145 8.62 8.44 3.76
CA PHE A 145 8.03 7.25 3.17
C PHE A 145 6.82 6.84 3.99
N TYR A 146 5.67 6.77 3.33
CA TYR A 146 4.43 6.24 3.88
C TYR A 146 4.13 4.96 3.11
N PHE A 147 3.99 3.83 3.80
CA PHE A 147 3.70 2.56 3.13
C PHE A 147 2.99 1.57 4.06
N GLU A 148 2.21 0.68 3.45
CA GLU A 148 1.70 -0.53 4.08
C GLU A 148 1.63 -1.65 3.04
N CYS A 149 1.43 -2.86 3.54
CA CYS A 149 1.30 -4.04 2.71
C CYS A 149 0.01 -4.79 3.04
N ALA A 150 -0.76 -5.14 2.00
CA ALA A 150 -1.85 -6.11 2.07
C ALA A 150 -1.34 -7.52 1.78
#